data_AF-A0A9D2PHN9-F1
#
_entry.id   AF-A0A9D2PHN9-F1
#
_cell.length_a   1.000
_cell.length_b   1.000
_cell.length_c   1.000
_cell.angle_alpha   90.00
_cell.angle_beta   90.00
_cell.angle_gamma   90.00
#
_symmetry.space_group_name_H-M   'P 1'
#
loop_
_entity.id
_entity.type
_entity.pdbx_description
1 polymer ?
#
loop_
_entity_poly.entity_id
_entity_poly.type
_entity_poly.pdbx_seq_one_letter_code
_entity_poly.pdbx_strand_id
1 'polypeptide(L)'
;MKDFMNEKVVPKVMAFINTKAIQALKDGLLYSMPMMIVGAVFLLIANFPIPAFTEWLAEVGVTPVLNQAYNSTFGIMSMIASVGIAFTYVQNEGYKGLPAGVISLCCYLILQPQSLTLADGSAVNAIQGTWTGGQGMVGALGMGLIVGWIYSIFMKKDITIKMPAGVPEGVSQAFVALIPGAVIIIGVTILYAVVNLGLHSTPMEWIYSVIQAPLQGMTDSVGGVIGMGLMVPFLWFFGVHGSTIIGGIMSPMLASNTAANQAILDAGKELTLANGGHIVTQQFFDQFMTVTGAGLTIGLVLYLFAFSKSAQLRQIGKIGIAPCCGQAFL
;
A
#
# COMPACT_ATOMS: atom_id res chain seq x y z
N MET A 1 -15.60 -2.19 -33.11
CA MET A 1 -15.09 -1.68 -31.80
C MET A 1 -15.28 -2.73 -30.70
N LYS A 2 -16.47 -3.29 -30.51
CA LYS A 2 -16.75 -4.34 -29.50
C LYS A 2 -15.85 -5.58 -29.62
N ASP A 3 -15.67 -6.08 -30.85
CA ASP A 3 -14.84 -7.29 -31.09
C ASP A 3 -13.35 -7.02 -30.85
N PHE A 4 -12.83 -5.88 -31.32
CA PHE A 4 -11.45 -5.48 -31.03
C PHE A 4 -11.19 -5.34 -29.51
N MET A 5 -12.12 -4.74 -28.77
CA MET A 5 -11.97 -4.59 -27.32
C MET A 5 -11.99 -5.95 -26.60
N ASN A 6 -12.96 -6.80 -26.92
CA ASN A 6 -13.13 -8.10 -26.26
C ASN A 6 -12.07 -9.14 -26.67
N GLU A 7 -11.54 -9.07 -27.90
CA GLU A 7 -10.57 -10.05 -28.41
C GLU A 7 -9.12 -9.61 -28.25
N LYS A 8 -8.83 -8.29 -28.18
CA LYS A 8 -7.45 -7.79 -28.14
C LYS A 8 -7.09 -7.03 -26.86
N VAL A 9 -8.01 -6.24 -26.31
CA VAL A 9 -7.69 -5.36 -25.17
C VAL A 9 -7.96 -6.08 -23.84
N VAL A 10 -9.18 -6.57 -23.63
CA VAL A 10 -9.58 -7.25 -22.39
C VAL A 10 -8.67 -8.44 -22.08
N PRO A 11 -8.35 -9.36 -23.02
CA PRO A 11 -7.50 -10.50 -22.70
C PRO A 11 -6.09 -10.10 -22.28
N LYS A 12 -5.52 -9.03 -22.86
CA LYS A 12 -4.19 -8.53 -22.49
C LYS A 12 -4.20 -7.89 -21.10
N VAL A 13 -5.22 -7.10 -20.79
CA VAL A 13 -5.41 -6.50 -19.47
C VAL A 13 -5.58 -7.59 -18.42
N MET A 14 -6.42 -8.59 -18.69
CA MET A 14 -6.61 -9.74 -17.80
C MET A 14 -5.33 -10.57 -17.64
N ALA A 15 -4.56 -10.78 -18.70
CA ALA A 15 -3.28 -11.48 -18.62
C ALA A 15 -2.28 -10.74 -17.71
N PHE A 16 -2.22 -9.41 -17.82
CA PHE A 16 -1.41 -8.56 -16.94
C PHE A 16 -1.88 -8.62 -15.48
N ILE A 17 -3.17 -8.44 -15.24
CA ILE A 17 -3.78 -8.52 -13.89
C ILE A 17 -3.54 -9.87 -13.25
N ASN A 18 -3.65 -10.94 -14.05
CA ASN A 18 -3.47 -12.31 -13.58
C ASN A 18 -1.99 -12.69 -13.45
N THR A 19 -1.03 -11.78 -13.71
CA THR A 19 0.35 -12.06 -13.35
C THR A 19 0.51 -12.17 -11.83
N LYS A 20 1.40 -13.06 -11.39
CA LYS A 20 1.63 -13.30 -9.96
C LYS A 20 2.10 -12.04 -9.22
N ALA A 21 2.89 -11.19 -9.89
CA ALA A 21 3.35 -9.94 -9.32
C ALA A 21 2.19 -8.98 -9.03
N ILE A 22 1.27 -8.79 -9.99
CA ILE A 22 0.11 -7.90 -9.79
C ILE A 22 -0.86 -8.45 -8.76
N GLN A 23 -1.11 -9.76 -8.77
CA GLN A 23 -1.91 -10.42 -7.73
C GLN A 23 -1.26 -10.25 -6.34
N ALA A 24 0.04 -10.49 -6.21
CA ALA A 24 0.76 -10.35 -4.96
C ALA A 24 0.80 -8.91 -4.44
N LEU A 25 0.95 -7.92 -5.33
CA LEU A 25 0.84 -6.50 -4.96
C LEU A 25 -0.54 -6.20 -4.40
N LYS A 26 -1.59 -6.47 -5.18
CA LYS A 26 -2.97 -6.17 -4.83
C LYS A 26 -3.37 -6.86 -3.52
N ASP A 27 -3.21 -8.17 -3.44
CA ASP A 27 -3.69 -8.97 -2.33
C ASP A 27 -2.77 -8.84 -1.11
N GLY A 28 -1.46 -8.67 -1.31
CA GLY A 28 -0.49 -8.40 -0.25
C GLY A 28 -0.72 -7.08 0.47
N LEU A 29 -1.14 -6.04 -0.26
CA LEU A 29 -1.50 -4.74 0.33
C LEU A 29 -2.75 -4.80 1.20
N LEU A 30 -3.67 -5.74 0.94
CA LEU A 30 -4.89 -5.87 1.76
C LEU A 30 -4.57 -6.20 3.22
N TYR A 31 -3.42 -6.81 3.52
CA TYR A 31 -2.97 -7.03 4.91
C TYR A 31 -2.72 -5.74 5.68
N SER A 32 -2.42 -4.64 4.99
CA SER A 32 -2.22 -3.33 5.62
C SER A 32 -3.53 -2.59 5.90
N MET A 33 -4.61 -2.88 5.16
CA MET A 33 -5.87 -2.13 5.21
C MET A 33 -6.51 -2.09 6.62
N PRO A 34 -6.68 -3.22 7.34
CA PRO A 34 -7.29 -3.17 8.67
C PRO A 34 -6.48 -2.33 9.66
N MET A 35 -5.15 -2.40 9.59
CA MET A 35 -4.27 -1.65 10.47
C MET A 35 -4.30 -0.15 10.13
N MET A 36 -4.36 0.20 8.84
CA MET A 36 -4.52 1.59 8.43
C MET A 36 -5.83 2.20 8.93
N ILE A 37 -6.95 1.48 8.82
CA ILE A 37 -8.25 1.95 9.30
C ILE A 37 -8.22 2.15 10.82
N VAL A 38 -7.74 1.16 11.57
CA VAL A 38 -7.66 1.26 13.04
C VAL A 38 -6.74 2.41 13.45
N GLY A 39 -5.57 2.53 12.84
CA GLY A 39 -4.61 3.61 13.11
C GLY A 39 -5.17 5.00 12.83
N ALA A 40 -5.92 5.16 11.73
CA ALA A 40 -6.56 6.41 11.37
C ALA A 40 -7.61 6.84 12.41
N VAL A 41 -8.32 5.92 13.06
CA VAL A 41 -9.27 6.26 14.15
C VAL A 41 -8.54 6.92 15.31
N PHE A 42 -7.39 6.38 15.74
CA PHE A 42 -6.60 7.00 16.82
C PHE A 42 -6.11 8.39 16.43
N LEU A 43 -5.65 8.55 15.19
CA LEU A 43 -5.21 9.83 14.65
C LEU A 43 -6.34 10.86 14.62
N LEU A 44 -7.55 10.45 14.20
CA LEU A 44 -8.74 11.30 14.18
C LEU A 44 -9.17 11.76 15.57
N ILE A 45 -9.05 10.89 16.58
CA ILE A 45 -9.33 11.28 17.97
C ILE A 45 -8.26 12.26 18.45
N ALA A 46 -6.97 11.99 18.17
CA ALA A 46 -5.87 12.85 18.57
C ALA A 46 -5.93 14.25 17.95
N ASN A 47 -6.48 14.35 16.73
CA ASN A 47 -6.58 15.57 15.94
C ASN A 47 -8.03 15.97 15.67
N PHE A 48 -8.94 15.68 16.61
CA PHE A 48 -10.36 15.99 16.43
C PHE A 48 -10.55 17.50 16.24
N PRO A 49 -11.42 17.96 15.32
CA PRO A 49 -11.51 19.38 14.95
C PRO A 49 -12.25 20.25 15.99
N ILE A 50 -11.97 20.05 17.27
CA ILE A 50 -12.44 20.85 18.41
C ILE A 50 -11.22 21.17 19.28
N PRO A 51 -10.70 22.41 19.24
CA PRO A 51 -9.49 22.80 19.98
C PRO A 51 -9.54 22.47 21.47
N ALA A 52 -10.65 22.78 22.14
CA ALA A 52 -10.84 22.49 23.56
C ALA A 52 -10.71 20.98 23.90
N PHE A 53 -11.07 20.10 22.97
CA PHE A 53 -10.95 18.66 23.15
C PHE A 53 -9.49 18.20 22.99
N THR A 54 -8.78 18.69 21.97
CA THR A 54 -7.38 18.32 21.74
C THR A 54 -6.43 18.91 22.79
N GLU A 55 -6.73 20.11 23.30
CA GLU A 55 -6.03 20.73 24.44
C GLU A 55 -6.24 19.89 25.70
N TRP A 56 -7.49 19.50 26.00
CA TRP A 56 -7.78 18.61 27.12
C TRP A 56 -7.05 17.27 27.01
N LEU A 57 -7.05 16.63 25.83
CA LEU A 57 -6.31 15.38 25.59
C LEU A 57 -4.80 15.53 25.86
N ALA A 58 -4.23 16.67 25.50
CA ALA A 58 -2.83 16.97 25.75
C ALA A 58 -2.56 17.18 27.25
N GLU A 59 -3.42 17.92 27.95
CA GLU A 59 -3.32 18.16 29.41
C GLU A 59 -3.39 16.86 30.22
N VAL A 60 -4.30 15.95 29.85
CA VAL A 60 -4.42 14.64 30.53
C VAL A 60 -3.38 13.61 30.07
N GLY A 61 -2.51 13.97 29.12
CA GLY A 61 -1.43 13.11 28.61
C GLY A 61 -1.90 11.95 27.73
N VAL A 62 -3.09 12.04 27.13
CA VAL A 62 -3.67 10.98 26.27
C VAL A 62 -3.18 11.09 24.83
N THR A 63 -2.87 12.30 24.33
CA THR A 63 -2.39 12.51 22.94
C THR A 63 -1.20 11.61 22.56
N PRO A 64 -0.14 11.48 23.39
CA PRO A 64 0.98 10.57 23.08
C PRO A 64 0.56 9.10 22.98
N VAL A 65 -0.43 8.67 23.76
CA VAL A 65 -0.96 7.29 23.74
C VAL A 65 -1.70 7.02 22.43
N LEU A 66 -2.51 7.96 21.97
CA LEU A 66 -3.21 7.87 20.69
C LEU A 66 -2.20 7.85 19.52
N ASN A 67 -1.20 8.72 19.57
CA ASN A 67 -0.14 8.77 18.57
C ASN A 67 0.72 7.50 18.56
N GLN A 68 0.93 6.86 19.71
CA GLN A 68 1.63 5.56 19.78
C GLN A 68 0.89 4.48 18.98
N ALA A 69 -0.44 4.42 19.11
CA ALA A 69 -1.27 3.48 18.37
C ALA A 69 -1.24 3.77 16.85
N TYR A 70 -1.35 5.03 16.46
CA TYR A 70 -1.21 5.48 15.07
C TYR A 70 0.16 5.11 14.47
N ASN A 71 1.25 5.44 15.15
CA ASN A 71 2.62 5.19 14.70
C ASN A 71 2.89 3.69 14.54
N SER A 72 2.30 2.85 15.40
CA SER A 72 2.48 1.39 15.37
C SER A 72 1.55 0.67 14.39
N THR A 73 0.69 1.40 13.66
CA THR A 73 -0.26 0.82 12.71
C THR A 73 -0.09 1.47 11.34
N PHE A 74 -0.63 2.67 11.15
CA PHE A 74 -0.50 3.43 9.91
C PHE A 74 0.95 3.87 9.66
N GLY A 75 1.67 4.25 10.72
CA GLY A 75 3.08 4.67 10.65
C GLY A 75 4.06 3.55 10.24
N ILE A 76 3.64 2.29 10.21
CA ILE A 76 4.44 1.14 9.74
C ILE A 76 3.86 0.46 8.49
N MET A 77 2.98 1.16 7.75
CA MET A 77 2.25 0.57 6.61
C MET A 77 3.17 -0.06 5.55
N SER A 78 4.36 0.50 5.29
CA SER A 78 5.27 -0.02 4.25
C SER A 78 5.95 -1.30 4.71
N MET A 79 6.25 -1.43 6.02
CA MET A 79 6.74 -2.70 6.58
C MET A 79 5.68 -3.80 6.43
N ILE A 80 4.42 -3.49 6.75
CA ILE A 80 3.31 -4.45 6.61
C ILE A 80 3.14 -4.84 5.13
N ALA A 81 3.20 -3.86 4.21
CA ALA A 81 3.11 -4.10 2.78
C ALA A 81 4.24 -5.02 2.28
N SER A 82 5.49 -4.78 2.68
CA SER A 82 6.65 -5.61 2.30
C SER A 82 6.42 -7.08 2.68
N VAL A 83 6.00 -7.32 3.93
CA VAL A 83 5.69 -8.68 4.42
C VAL A 83 4.54 -9.29 3.63
N GLY A 84 3.42 -8.57 3.52
CA GLY A 84 2.20 -9.05 2.88
C GLY A 84 2.40 -9.42 1.42
N ILE A 85 3.17 -8.63 0.68
CA ILE A 85 3.43 -8.86 -0.75
C ILE A 85 4.30 -10.10 -0.95
N ALA A 86 5.42 -10.24 -0.22
CA ALA A 86 6.27 -11.43 -0.32
C ALA A 86 5.54 -12.70 0.13
N PHE A 87 4.76 -12.59 1.22
CA PHE A 87 3.92 -13.66 1.72
C PHE A 87 2.95 -14.15 0.65
N THR A 88 2.17 -13.24 0.06
CA THR A 88 1.15 -13.57 -0.93
C THR A 88 1.77 -14.10 -2.21
N TYR A 89 2.90 -13.52 -2.65
CA TYR A 89 3.62 -14.00 -3.83
C TYR A 89 3.97 -15.49 -3.70
N VAL A 90 4.56 -15.88 -2.57
CA VAL A 90 5.00 -17.27 -2.34
C VAL A 90 3.82 -18.20 -2.10
N GLN A 91 2.74 -17.73 -1.48
CA GLN A 91 1.50 -18.50 -1.39
C GLN A 91 0.88 -18.78 -2.75
N ASN A 92 0.88 -17.79 -3.65
CA ASN A 92 0.41 -17.95 -5.03
C ASN A 92 1.29 -18.92 -5.85
N GLU A 93 2.48 -19.26 -5.34
CA GLU A 93 3.37 -20.28 -5.89
C GLU A 93 3.17 -21.66 -5.25
N GLY A 94 2.23 -21.80 -4.29
CA GLY A 94 1.91 -23.06 -3.62
C GLY A 94 2.82 -23.41 -2.44
N TYR A 95 3.61 -22.45 -1.94
CA TYR A 95 4.55 -22.64 -0.83
C TYR A 95 4.14 -21.84 0.41
N LYS A 96 4.75 -22.13 1.56
CA LYS A 96 4.53 -21.40 2.81
C LYS A 96 5.11 -19.99 2.70
N GLY A 97 4.26 -18.97 2.75
CA GLY A 97 4.66 -17.57 2.51
C GLY A 97 5.32 -16.84 3.69
N LEU A 98 5.06 -17.26 4.94
CA LEU A 98 5.52 -16.52 6.12
C LEU A 98 7.06 -16.34 6.18
N PRO A 99 7.89 -17.37 5.90
CA PRO A 99 9.34 -17.19 5.89
C PRO A 99 9.79 -16.12 4.88
N ALA A 100 9.20 -16.09 3.68
CA ALA A 100 9.50 -15.08 2.68
C ALA A 100 9.06 -13.67 3.12
N GLY A 101 7.91 -13.55 3.78
CA GLY A 101 7.46 -12.30 4.39
C GLY A 101 8.46 -11.73 5.40
N VAL A 102 8.95 -12.58 6.31
CA VAL A 102 9.95 -12.18 7.32
C VAL A 102 11.29 -11.81 6.66
N ILE A 103 11.75 -12.58 5.67
CA ILE A 103 12.97 -12.26 4.91
C ILE A 103 12.81 -10.91 4.20
N SER A 104 11.64 -10.63 3.63
CA SER A 104 11.34 -9.36 2.97
C SER A 104 11.39 -8.18 3.93
N LEU A 105 10.90 -8.35 5.16
CA LEU A 105 11.04 -7.35 6.21
C LEU A 105 12.49 -7.06 6.54
N CYS A 106 13.31 -8.10 6.74
CA CYS A 106 14.74 -7.92 7.01
C CYS A 106 15.44 -7.18 5.85
N CYS A 107 15.17 -7.58 4.61
CA CYS A 107 15.74 -6.94 3.43
C CYS A 107 15.29 -5.49 3.27
N TYR A 108 14.02 -5.21 3.55
CA TYR A 108 13.46 -3.88 3.56
C TYR A 108 14.14 -2.97 4.59
N LEU A 109 14.39 -3.48 5.80
CA LEU A 109 15.13 -2.74 6.83
C LEU A 109 16.60 -2.52 6.42
N ILE A 110 17.24 -3.44 5.70
CA ILE A 110 18.60 -3.24 5.17
C ILE A 110 18.65 -2.08 4.17
N LEU A 111 17.61 -1.85 3.37
CA LEU A 111 17.62 -0.77 2.36
C LEU A 111 17.66 0.64 2.96
N GLN A 112 17.19 0.83 4.20
CA GLN A 112 17.05 2.14 4.82
C GLN A 112 18.24 2.50 5.72
N PRO A 113 18.45 3.80 6.00
CA PRO A 113 19.38 4.23 7.04
C PRO A 113 19.07 3.56 8.40
N GLN A 114 20.10 3.11 9.10
CA GLN A 114 19.99 2.45 10.42
C GLN A 114 20.38 3.38 11.59
N SER A 115 20.49 4.68 11.33
CA SER A 115 20.82 5.66 12.34
C SER A 115 20.07 6.97 12.13
N LEU A 116 19.82 7.69 13.22
CA LEU A 116 19.36 9.07 13.21
C LEU A 116 20.52 9.97 13.61
N THR A 117 20.75 11.01 12.81
CA THR A 117 21.69 12.08 13.16
C THR A 117 20.98 13.09 14.04
N LEU A 118 21.49 13.30 15.25
CA LEU A 118 20.98 14.27 16.21
C LEU A 118 21.47 15.69 15.87
N ALA A 119 20.87 16.69 16.52
CA ALA A 119 21.20 18.10 16.30
C ALA A 119 22.66 18.46 16.63
N ASP A 120 23.31 17.69 17.49
CA ASP A 120 24.73 17.83 17.84
C ASP A 120 25.68 17.11 16.87
N GLY A 121 25.15 16.50 15.81
CA GLY A 121 25.90 15.74 14.81
C GLY A 121 26.23 14.31 15.22
N SER A 122 25.86 13.86 16.42
CA SER A 122 26.01 12.46 16.83
C SER A 122 24.99 11.55 16.13
N ALA A 123 25.34 10.29 15.91
CA ALA A 123 24.46 9.31 15.29
C ALA A 123 24.04 8.26 16.33
N VAL A 124 22.73 8.01 16.42
CA VAL A 124 22.15 6.97 17.28
C VAL A 124 21.55 5.88 16.40
N ASN A 125 21.77 4.61 16.75
CA ASN A 125 21.16 3.49 16.04
C ASN A 125 19.63 3.53 16.20
N ALA A 126 18.92 3.59 15.08
CA ALA A 126 17.47 3.68 15.06
C ALA A 126 16.92 3.25 13.69
N ILE A 127 15.75 2.61 13.71
CA ILE A 127 14.90 2.47 12.52
C ILE A 127 14.12 3.78 12.39
N GLN A 128 14.24 4.46 11.26
CA GLN A 128 13.57 5.76 11.09
C GLN A 128 12.11 5.53 10.68
N GLY A 129 11.17 6.03 11.50
CA GLY A 129 9.74 5.93 11.22
C GLY A 129 9.32 6.53 9.88
N THR A 130 10.10 7.48 9.37
CA THR A 130 9.95 8.09 8.05
C THR A 130 9.86 7.04 6.93
N TRP A 131 10.72 6.03 6.95
CA TRP A 131 10.74 4.98 5.93
C TRP A 131 9.62 3.97 6.16
N THR A 132 9.30 3.64 7.41
CA THR A 132 8.28 2.63 7.75
C THR A 132 6.86 3.06 7.38
N GLY A 133 6.62 4.35 7.17
CA GLY A 133 5.37 4.92 6.68
C GLY A 133 5.33 5.05 5.15
N GLY A 134 4.77 6.17 4.68
CA GLY A 134 4.55 6.42 3.24
C GLY A 134 5.82 6.48 2.39
N GLN A 135 6.89 7.11 2.88
CA GLN A 135 8.09 7.35 2.05
C GLN A 135 8.83 6.07 1.64
N GLY A 136 8.73 4.99 2.42
CA GLY A 136 9.31 3.71 2.05
C GLY A 136 8.38 2.79 1.25
N MET A 137 7.22 3.26 0.81
CA MET A 137 6.20 2.41 0.19
C MET A 137 6.68 1.75 -1.11
N VAL A 138 7.28 2.48 -2.05
CA VAL A 138 7.80 1.88 -3.30
C VAL A 138 8.91 0.88 -2.99
N GLY A 139 9.79 1.19 -2.03
CA GLY A 139 10.81 0.27 -1.55
C GLY A 139 10.21 -1.04 -1.01
N ALA A 140 9.11 -0.95 -0.27
CA ALA A 140 8.37 -2.11 0.22
C ALA A 140 7.72 -2.93 -0.90
N LEU A 141 7.09 -2.28 -1.88
CA LEU A 141 6.50 -2.97 -3.03
C LEU A 141 7.56 -3.74 -3.81
N GLY A 142 8.68 -3.07 -4.13
CA GLY A 142 9.80 -3.66 -4.86
C GLY A 142 10.43 -4.82 -4.09
N MET A 143 10.72 -4.63 -2.79
CA MET A 143 11.35 -5.67 -1.98
C MET A 143 10.43 -6.88 -1.78
N GLY A 144 9.14 -6.66 -1.50
CA GLY A 144 8.16 -7.73 -1.38
C GLY A 144 8.11 -8.61 -2.63
N LEU A 145 8.09 -7.98 -3.81
CA LEU A 145 8.11 -8.71 -5.09
C LEU A 145 9.43 -9.43 -5.35
N ILE A 146 10.58 -8.76 -5.12
CA ILE A 146 11.91 -9.35 -5.36
C ILE A 146 12.13 -10.55 -4.46
N VAL A 147 11.86 -10.42 -3.15
CA VAL A 147 11.98 -11.54 -2.20
C VAL A 147 11.02 -12.66 -2.56
N GLY A 148 9.74 -12.34 -2.82
CA GLY A 148 8.74 -13.33 -3.22
C GLY A 148 9.15 -14.11 -4.46
N TRP A 149 9.66 -13.42 -5.48
CA TRP A 149 10.13 -14.03 -6.73
C TRP A 149 11.37 -14.90 -6.52
N ILE A 150 12.43 -14.38 -5.89
CA ILE A 150 13.68 -15.12 -5.68
C ILE A 150 13.42 -16.33 -4.77
N TYR A 151 12.74 -16.14 -3.64
CA TYR A 151 12.42 -17.23 -2.71
C TYR A 151 11.67 -18.37 -3.42
N SER A 152 10.70 -18.03 -4.26
CA SER A 152 9.94 -19.01 -5.04
C SER A 152 10.81 -19.81 -6.01
N ILE A 153 11.87 -19.22 -6.58
CA ILE A 153 12.82 -19.94 -7.44
C ILE A 153 13.55 -21.01 -6.64
N PHE A 154 14.03 -20.68 -5.43
CA PHE A 154 14.70 -21.67 -4.58
C PHE A 154 13.76 -22.81 -4.20
N MET A 155 12.50 -22.50 -3.86
CA MET A 155 11.50 -23.50 -3.54
C MET A 155 11.20 -24.43 -4.72
N LYS A 156 11.03 -23.90 -5.92
CA LYS A 156 10.78 -24.69 -7.15
C LYS A 156 11.94 -25.57 -7.55
N LYS A 157 13.17 -25.09 -7.33
CA LYS A 157 14.39 -25.84 -7.64
C LYS A 157 14.82 -26.79 -6.52
N ASP A 158 14.06 -26.84 -5.42
CA ASP A 158 14.37 -27.66 -4.25
C ASP A 158 15.77 -27.38 -3.67
N ILE A 159 16.22 -26.13 -3.78
CA ILE A 159 17.49 -25.64 -3.22
C ILE A 159 17.24 -25.22 -1.78
N THR A 160 16.99 -26.21 -0.92
CA THR A 160 16.59 -26.03 0.47
C THR A 160 17.26 -27.08 1.36
N ILE A 161 17.26 -26.87 2.68
CA ILE A 161 17.72 -27.88 3.63
C ILE A 161 16.56 -28.83 3.92
N LYS A 162 16.74 -30.11 3.59
CA LYS A 162 15.73 -31.15 3.81
C LYS A 162 15.82 -31.72 5.22
N MET A 163 14.69 -31.74 5.92
CA MET A 163 14.60 -32.35 7.24
C MET A 163 14.13 -33.81 7.16
N PRO A 164 14.64 -34.71 8.04
CA PRO A 164 14.13 -36.07 8.16
C PRO A 164 12.66 -36.15 8.56
N ALA A 165 12.02 -37.28 8.28
CA ALA A 165 10.69 -37.60 8.80
C ALA A 165 10.74 -37.63 10.34
N GLY A 166 9.82 -36.88 10.98
CA GLY A 166 9.75 -36.76 12.44
C GLY A 166 10.13 -35.39 13.00
N VAL A 167 10.66 -34.49 12.16
CA VAL A 167 10.92 -33.10 12.56
C VAL A 167 9.62 -32.28 12.53
N PRO A 168 9.29 -31.53 13.60
CA PRO A 168 8.11 -30.66 13.62
C PRO A 168 8.10 -29.67 12.45
N GLU A 169 6.91 -29.40 11.90
CA GLU A 169 6.75 -28.54 10.71
C GLU A 169 7.41 -27.17 10.90
N GLY A 170 7.27 -26.54 12.07
CA GLY A 170 7.88 -25.23 12.35
C GLY A 170 9.41 -25.23 12.24
N VAL A 171 10.08 -26.28 12.72
CA VAL A 171 11.54 -26.43 12.61
C VAL A 171 11.94 -26.67 11.15
N SER A 172 11.18 -27.53 10.45
CA SER A 172 11.40 -27.79 9.03
C SER A 172 11.33 -26.52 8.19
N GLN A 173 10.32 -25.67 8.40
CA GLN A 173 10.18 -24.42 7.66
C GLN A 173 11.34 -23.45 7.91
N ALA A 174 11.88 -23.37 9.13
CA ALA A 174 13.02 -22.51 9.44
C ALA A 174 14.28 -22.90 8.66
N PHE A 175 14.57 -24.20 8.55
CA PHE A 175 15.73 -24.71 7.80
C PHE A 175 15.53 -24.64 6.28
N VAL A 176 14.32 -24.90 5.81
CA VAL A 176 13.95 -24.75 4.38
C VAL A 176 14.21 -23.31 3.91
N ALA A 177 13.87 -22.32 4.74
CA ALA A 177 14.05 -20.90 4.44
C ALA A 177 15.50 -20.41 4.56
N LEU A 178 16.41 -21.18 5.16
CA LEU A 178 17.76 -20.72 5.51
C LEU A 178 18.61 -20.37 4.28
N ILE A 179 18.70 -21.29 3.30
CA ILE A 179 19.47 -21.06 2.08
C ILE A 179 18.89 -19.91 1.25
N PRO A 180 17.58 -19.89 0.92
CA PRO A 180 16.96 -18.75 0.23
C PRO A 180 17.19 -17.43 0.97
N GLY A 181 16.96 -17.42 2.29
CA GLY A 181 17.11 -16.24 3.13
C GLY A 181 18.53 -15.70 3.14
N ALA A 182 19.53 -16.56 3.31
CA ALA A 182 20.94 -16.17 3.28
C ALA A 182 21.33 -15.52 1.93
N VAL A 183 20.93 -16.13 0.81
CA VAL A 183 21.25 -15.59 -0.52
C VAL A 183 20.61 -14.23 -0.74
N ILE A 184 19.32 -14.10 -0.41
CA ILE A 184 18.59 -12.84 -0.59
C ILE A 184 19.18 -11.74 0.30
N ILE A 185 19.40 -12.01 1.59
CA ILE A 185 19.96 -11.03 2.54
C ILE A 185 21.37 -10.59 2.13
N ILE A 186 22.22 -11.54 1.71
CA ILE A 186 23.57 -11.20 1.22
C ILE A 186 23.47 -10.32 -0.03
N GLY A 187 22.61 -10.68 -0.98
CA GLY A 187 22.40 -9.89 -2.19
C GLY A 187 21.94 -8.46 -1.90
N VAL A 188 20.98 -8.29 -0.99
CA VAL A 188 20.47 -6.97 -0.59
C VAL A 188 21.52 -6.18 0.21
N THR A 189 22.32 -6.84 1.03
CA THR A 189 23.46 -6.21 1.72
C THR A 189 24.51 -5.71 0.72
N ILE A 190 24.81 -6.49 -0.32
CA ILE A 190 25.73 -6.06 -1.39
C ILE A 190 25.15 -4.85 -2.14
N LEU A 191 23.86 -4.87 -2.48
CA LEU A 191 23.18 -3.73 -3.08
C LEU A 191 23.31 -2.48 -2.20
N TYR A 192 23.05 -2.61 -0.90
CA TYR A 192 23.23 -1.52 0.05
C TYR A 192 24.67 -1.00 0.04
N ALA A 193 25.66 -1.88 0.12
CA ALA A 193 27.07 -1.49 0.12
C ALA A 193 27.45 -0.73 -1.16
N VAL A 194 27.00 -1.19 -2.33
CA VAL A 194 27.29 -0.54 -3.62
C VAL A 194 26.68 0.86 -3.67
N VAL A 195 25.43 1.04 -3.26
CA VAL A 195 24.75 2.34 -3.29
C VAL A 195 25.33 3.28 -2.23
N ASN A 196 25.57 2.79 -1.02
CA ASN A 196 26.13 3.59 0.07
C ASN A 196 27.56 4.05 -0.20
N LEU A 197 28.42 3.17 -0.70
CA LEU A 197 29.82 3.50 -0.98
C LEU A 197 29.99 4.26 -2.30
N GLY A 198 29.15 3.97 -3.30
CA GLY A 198 29.26 4.55 -4.64
C GLY A 198 28.50 5.85 -4.84
N LEU A 199 27.30 5.98 -4.25
CA LEU A 199 26.41 7.12 -4.43
C LEU A 199 26.26 7.97 -3.15
N HIS A 200 26.90 7.59 -2.05
CA HIS A 200 26.79 8.27 -0.76
C HIS A 200 25.34 8.48 -0.30
N SER A 201 24.50 7.48 -0.59
CA SER A 201 23.08 7.45 -0.26
C SER A 201 22.67 6.00 0.06
N THR A 202 21.55 5.80 0.73
CA THR A 202 20.99 4.47 0.92
C THR A 202 20.12 4.05 -0.29
N PRO A 203 19.96 2.75 -0.56
CA PRO A 203 19.02 2.28 -1.58
C PRO A 203 17.62 2.83 -1.40
N MET A 204 17.12 2.98 -0.17
CA MET A 204 15.79 3.50 0.09
C MET A 204 15.66 4.97 -0.33
N GLU A 205 16.62 5.82 0.03
CA GLU A 205 16.65 7.23 -0.39
C GLU A 205 16.75 7.38 -1.91
N TRP A 206 17.56 6.52 -2.54
CA TRP A 206 17.68 6.48 -4.00
C TRP A 206 16.36 6.08 -4.67
N ILE A 207 15.70 5.00 -4.18
CA ILE A 207 14.38 4.57 -4.67
C ILE A 207 13.36 5.69 -4.51
N TYR A 208 13.36 6.36 -3.35
CA TYR A 208 12.43 7.45 -3.09
C TYR A 208 12.62 8.60 -4.08
N SER A 209 13.85 9.11 -4.22
CA SER A 209 14.15 10.27 -5.05
C SER A 209 14.00 10.02 -6.55
N VAL A 210 14.36 8.82 -7.03
CA VAL A 210 14.38 8.50 -8.46
C VAL A 210 13.06 7.92 -8.95
N ILE A 211 12.32 7.21 -8.09
CA ILE A 211 11.12 6.47 -8.49
C ILE A 211 9.89 7.01 -7.78
N GLN A 212 9.85 6.99 -6.44
CA GLN A 212 8.63 7.30 -5.71
C GLN A 212 8.19 8.75 -5.88
N ALA A 213 9.07 9.73 -5.63
CA ALA A 213 8.72 11.14 -5.72
C ALA A 213 8.27 11.56 -7.13
N PRO A 214 8.94 11.14 -8.23
CA PRO A 214 8.42 11.38 -9.58
C PRO A 214 7.07 10.72 -9.86
N LEU A 215 6.86 9.49 -9.40
CA LEU A 215 5.56 8.81 -9.52
C LEU A 215 4.47 9.58 -8.78
N GLN A 216 4.72 10.02 -7.54
CA GLN A 216 3.79 10.84 -6.76
C GLN A 216 3.43 12.15 -7.49
N GLY A 217 4.43 12.82 -8.07
CA GLY A 217 4.18 14.02 -8.88
C GLY A 217 3.30 13.75 -10.11
N MET A 218 3.46 12.59 -10.76
CA MET A 218 2.57 12.18 -11.85
C MET A 218 1.16 11.87 -11.35
N THR A 219 1.02 11.19 -10.20
CA THR A 219 -0.29 10.86 -9.63
C THR A 219 -1.06 12.11 -9.19
N ASP A 220 -0.36 13.14 -8.72
CA ASP A 220 -0.96 14.43 -8.34
C ASP A 220 -1.33 15.32 -9.53
N SER A 221 -0.80 15.01 -10.71
CA SER A 221 -1.10 15.81 -11.89
C SER A 221 -2.56 15.68 -12.32
N VAL A 222 -3.11 16.73 -12.93
CA VAL A 222 -4.47 16.71 -13.50
C VAL A 222 -4.65 15.55 -14.48
N GLY A 223 -3.64 15.27 -15.32
CA GLY A 223 -3.66 14.14 -16.24
C GLY A 223 -3.69 12.79 -15.52
N GLY A 224 -2.93 12.65 -14.42
CA GLY A 224 -2.95 11.48 -13.55
C GLY A 224 -4.32 11.23 -12.94
N VAL A 225 -4.94 12.26 -12.38
CA VAL A 225 -6.31 12.18 -11.80
C VAL A 225 -7.34 11.79 -12.85
N ILE A 226 -7.33 12.43 -14.02
CA ILE A 226 -8.25 12.11 -15.12
C ILE A 226 -8.02 10.67 -15.59
N GLY A 227 -6.77 10.26 -15.79
CA GLY A 227 -6.42 8.91 -16.21
C GLY A 227 -6.91 7.86 -15.20
N MET A 228 -6.63 8.06 -13.91
CA MET A 228 -7.08 7.20 -12.83
C MET A 228 -8.62 7.11 -12.78
N GLY A 229 -9.30 8.26 -12.85
CA GLY A 229 -10.76 8.35 -12.76
C GLY A 229 -11.50 7.76 -13.95
N LEU A 230 -10.93 7.83 -15.16
CA LEU A 230 -11.52 7.23 -16.36
C LEU A 230 -11.22 5.73 -16.46
N MET A 231 -10.07 5.27 -15.97
CA MET A 231 -9.68 3.86 -16.09
C MET A 231 -10.55 2.94 -15.23
N VAL A 232 -11.01 3.40 -14.06
CA VAL A 232 -11.92 2.65 -13.19
C VAL A 232 -13.21 2.25 -13.92
N PRO A 233 -14.07 3.17 -14.39
CA PRO A 233 -15.29 2.83 -15.09
C PRO A 233 -15.01 2.16 -16.44
N PHE A 234 -13.90 2.51 -17.11
CA PHE A 234 -13.47 1.84 -18.34
C PHE A 234 -13.30 0.33 -18.16
N LEU A 235 -12.64 -0.12 -17.08
CA LEU A 235 -12.51 -1.55 -16.78
C LEU A 235 -13.85 -2.20 -16.43
N TRP A 236 -14.75 -1.48 -15.75
CA TRP A 236 -16.10 -1.95 -15.44
C TRP A 236 -16.96 -2.21 -16.68
N PHE A 237 -16.76 -1.48 -17.79
CA PHE A 237 -17.45 -1.76 -19.07
C PHE A 237 -17.19 -3.19 -19.58
N PHE A 238 -16.06 -3.78 -19.21
CA PHE A 238 -15.66 -5.12 -19.62
C PHE A 238 -15.91 -6.19 -18.54
N GLY A 239 -16.65 -5.83 -17.48
CA GLY A 239 -16.93 -6.73 -16.36
C GLY A 239 -15.71 -6.97 -15.44
N VAL A 240 -14.67 -6.15 -15.55
CA VAL A 240 -13.50 -6.19 -14.66
C VAL A 240 -13.71 -5.18 -13.53
N HIS A 241 -13.43 -5.58 -12.29
CA HIS A 241 -13.61 -4.71 -11.12
C HIS A 241 -12.55 -3.60 -11.07
N GLY A 242 -12.79 -2.51 -11.83
CA GLY A 242 -11.81 -1.44 -12.08
C GLY A 242 -11.22 -0.82 -10.83
N SER A 243 -12.04 -0.57 -9.80
CA SER A 243 -11.57 0.03 -8.54
C SER A 243 -10.54 -0.84 -7.82
N THR A 244 -10.63 -2.15 -7.99
CA THR A 244 -9.71 -3.11 -7.34
C THR A 244 -8.39 -3.18 -8.10
N ILE A 245 -8.43 -3.09 -9.42
CA ILE A 245 -7.23 -3.10 -10.26
C ILE A 245 -6.47 -1.79 -10.12
N ILE A 246 -7.17 -0.67 -10.30
CA ILE A 246 -6.57 0.65 -10.20
C ILE A 246 -6.16 0.94 -8.76
N GLY A 247 -7.01 0.63 -7.77
CA GLY A 247 -6.65 0.72 -6.36
C GLY A 247 -5.42 -0.12 -6.02
N GLY A 248 -5.34 -1.38 -6.47
CA GLY A 248 -4.18 -2.23 -6.22
C GLY A 248 -2.84 -1.68 -6.75
N ILE A 249 -2.88 -0.81 -7.76
CA ILE A 249 -1.69 -0.16 -8.34
C ILE A 249 -1.45 1.21 -7.70
N MET A 250 -2.51 1.99 -7.47
CA MET A 250 -2.43 3.39 -7.09
C MET A 250 -2.44 3.61 -5.57
N SER A 251 -3.16 2.78 -4.80
CA SER A 251 -3.31 2.93 -3.35
C SER A 251 -1.99 3.05 -2.59
N PRO A 252 -0.89 2.38 -2.94
CA PRO A 252 0.41 2.63 -2.31
C PRO A 252 0.86 4.09 -2.44
N MET A 253 0.70 4.69 -3.62
CA MET A 253 1.09 6.08 -3.87
C MET A 253 0.14 7.03 -3.16
N LEU A 254 -1.16 6.74 -3.21
CA LEU A 254 -2.19 7.52 -2.53
C LEU A 254 -2.03 7.50 -1.01
N ALA A 255 -1.70 6.35 -0.43
CA ALA A 255 -1.40 6.20 0.99
C ALA A 255 -0.11 6.91 1.38
N SER A 256 0.91 6.88 0.51
CA SER A 256 2.13 7.67 0.69
C SER A 256 1.84 9.18 0.70
N ASN A 257 0.97 9.64 -0.20
CA ASN A 257 0.52 11.04 -0.24
C ASN A 257 -0.26 11.41 1.04
N THR A 258 -1.15 10.52 1.53
CA THR A 258 -1.84 10.72 2.81
C THR A 258 -0.85 10.86 3.97
N ALA A 259 0.18 10.01 4.04
CA ALA A 259 1.20 10.07 5.08
C ALA A 259 2.06 11.35 4.99
N ALA A 260 2.42 11.78 3.77
CA ALA A 260 3.15 13.04 3.56
C ALA A 260 2.34 14.26 4.03
N ASN A 261 1.04 14.28 3.77
CA ASN A 261 0.14 15.31 4.29
C ASN A 261 0.08 15.31 5.82
N GLN A 262 0.01 14.13 6.44
CA GLN A 262 0.02 14.02 7.89
C GLN A 262 1.32 14.57 8.49
N ALA A 263 2.47 14.28 7.89
CA ALA A 263 3.76 14.80 8.36
C ALA A 263 3.85 16.34 8.32
N ILE A 264 3.17 17.00 7.37
CA ILE A 264 3.08 18.47 7.32
C ILE A 264 2.28 19.00 8.50
N LEU A 265 1.15 18.36 8.80
CA LEU A 265 0.29 18.72 9.93
C LEU A 265 0.99 18.48 11.27
N ASP A 266 1.68 17.35 11.42
CA ASP A 266 2.45 17.01 12.62
C ASP A 266 3.59 18.02 12.87
N ALA A 267 4.13 18.61 11.80
CA ALA A 267 5.12 19.69 11.88
C ALA A 267 4.50 21.06 12.21
N GLY A 268 3.18 21.14 12.46
CA GLY A 268 2.46 22.38 12.76
C GLY A 268 2.35 23.33 11.57
N LYS A 269 2.54 22.83 10.34
CA LYS A 269 2.45 23.64 9.12
C LYS A 269 1.07 23.52 8.49
N GLU A 270 0.65 24.58 7.81
CA GLU A 270 -0.57 24.55 7.02
C GLU A 270 -0.46 23.52 5.88
N LEU A 271 -1.48 22.70 5.69
CA LEU A 271 -1.53 21.72 4.61
C LEU A 271 -1.79 22.42 3.27
N THR A 272 -0.72 22.85 2.60
CA THR A 272 -0.75 23.57 1.33
C THR A 272 0.25 22.98 0.34
N LEU A 273 0.03 23.21 -0.96
CA LEU A 273 0.98 22.81 -2.01
C LEU A 273 2.38 23.43 -1.79
N ALA A 274 2.43 24.65 -1.26
CA ALA A 274 3.69 25.34 -0.96
C ALA A 274 4.51 24.63 0.14
N ASN A 275 3.84 23.94 1.06
CA ASN A 275 4.47 23.13 2.09
C ASN A 275 4.69 21.67 1.66
N GLY A 276 4.49 21.35 0.38
CA GLY A 276 4.62 19.99 -0.17
C GLY A 276 3.37 19.12 0.00
N GLY A 277 2.21 19.72 0.28
CA GLY A 277 0.96 18.99 0.40
C GLY A 277 0.52 18.37 -0.93
N HIS A 278 -0.06 17.19 -0.85
CA HIS A 278 -0.60 16.41 -1.97
C HIS A 278 -2.12 16.53 -2.00
N ILE A 279 -2.70 16.86 -3.17
CA ILE A 279 -4.17 16.89 -3.34
C ILE A 279 -4.72 15.48 -3.51
N VAL A 280 -4.00 14.62 -4.23
CA VAL A 280 -4.49 13.29 -4.62
C VAL A 280 -4.02 12.27 -3.58
N THR A 281 -4.87 12.08 -2.57
CA THR A 281 -4.67 11.13 -1.46
C THR A 281 -5.59 9.93 -1.59
N GLN A 282 -5.44 8.94 -0.71
CA GLN A 282 -6.37 7.80 -0.67
C GLN A 282 -7.80 8.29 -0.42
N GLN A 283 -7.96 9.27 0.47
CA GLN A 283 -9.24 9.90 0.77
C GLN A 283 -9.79 10.69 -0.42
N PHE A 284 -8.94 11.31 -1.25
CA PHE A 284 -9.39 11.96 -2.47
C PHE A 284 -10.06 10.95 -3.42
N PHE A 285 -9.39 9.81 -3.64
CA PHE A 285 -9.93 8.73 -4.49
C PHE A 285 -11.24 8.19 -3.91
N ASP A 286 -11.24 7.83 -2.62
CA ASP A 286 -12.40 7.18 -1.99
C ASP A 286 -13.59 8.14 -1.87
N GLN A 287 -13.37 9.39 -1.46
CA GLN A 287 -14.46 10.32 -1.11
C GLN A 287 -14.94 11.19 -2.27
N PHE A 288 -14.11 11.42 -3.29
CA PHE A 288 -14.49 12.28 -4.43
C PHE A 288 -14.57 11.55 -5.77
N MET A 289 -13.91 10.40 -5.93
CA MET A 289 -13.92 9.66 -7.20
C MET A 289 -14.83 8.43 -7.16
N THR A 290 -14.76 7.63 -6.09
CA THR A 290 -15.45 6.33 -6.01
C THR A 290 -16.45 6.21 -4.85
N VAL A 291 -16.88 7.33 -4.26
CA VAL A 291 -17.67 7.38 -3.01
C VAL A 291 -18.95 6.55 -3.01
N THR A 292 -19.56 6.32 -4.17
CA THR A 292 -20.83 5.56 -4.27
C THR A 292 -20.71 4.31 -5.13
N GLY A 293 -19.48 3.90 -5.47
CA GLY A 293 -19.17 2.68 -6.21
C GLY A 293 -18.03 2.83 -7.21
N ALA A 294 -18.27 2.49 -8.47
CA ALA A 294 -17.28 2.63 -9.56
C ALA A 294 -17.20 4.07 -10.11
N GLY A 295 -17.50 5.07 -9.27
CA GLY A 295 -17.75 6.46 -9.64
C GLY A 295 -18.71 7.15 -8.67
N LEU A 296 -19.32 8.24 -9.14
CA LEU A 296 -20.42 8.94 -8.47
C LEU A 296 -21.79 8.42 -8.95
N THR A 297 -22.10 7.16 -8.68
CA THR A 297 -23.31 6.45 -9.14
C THR A 297 -24.59 6.82 -8.40
N ILE A 298 -24.51 7.48 -7.23
CA ILE A 298 -25.70 7.84 -6.43
C ILE A 298 -26.71 8.69 -7.20
N GLY A 299 -26.24 9.63 -8.03
CA GLY A 299 -27.13 10.47 -8.85
C GLY A 299 -27.98 9.65 -9.81
N LEU A 300 -27.36 8.63 -10.45
CA LEU A 300 -28.07 7.70 -11.32
C LEU A 300 -29.06 6.85 -10.52
N VAL A 301 -28.66 6.32 -9.36
CA VAL A 301 -29.53 5.48 -8.53
C VAL A 301 -30.76 6.25 -8.04
N LEU A 302 -30.59 7.50 -7.59
CA LEU A 302 -31.69 8.37 -7.21
C LEU A 302 -32.61 8.67 -8.40
N TYR A 303 -32.05 8.89 -9.59
CA TYR A 303 -32.85 9.06 -10.80
C TYR A 303 -33.68 7.82 -11.13
N LEU A 304 -33.07 6.63 -11.08
CA LEU A 304 -33.76 5.37 -11.35
C LEU A 304 -34.89 5.14 -10.33
N PHE A 305 -34.65 5.44 -9.06
CA PHE A 305 -35.65 5.31 -8.00
C PHE A 305 -36.84 6.27 -8.18
N ALA A 306 -36.57 7.57 -8.36
CA ALA A 306 -37.60 8.61 -8.32
C ALA A 306 -38.28 8.85 -9.69
N PHE A 307 -37.51 8.81 -10.79
CA PHE A 307 -37.96 9.33 -12.08
C PHE A 307 -38.06 8.28 -13.19
N SER A 308 -37.51 7.07 -13.03
CA SER A 308 -37.58 6.03 -14.06
C SER A 308 -39.03 5.62 -14.36
N LYS A 309 -39.44 5.67 -15.63
CA LYS A 309 -40.74 5.15 -16.08
C LYS A 309 -40.80 3.61 -16.11
N SER A 310 -39.66 2.94 -16.30
CA SER A 310 -39.59 1.48 -16.32
C SER A 310 -39.68 0.91 -14.90
N ALA A 311 -40.60 -0.04 -14.68
CA ALA A 311 -40.75 -0.74 -13.41
C ALA A 311 -39.47 -1.50 -13.02
N GLN A 312 -38.78 -2.11 -13.99
CA GLN A 312 -37.52 -2.83 -13.77
C GLN A 312 -36.42 -1.89 -13.27
N LEU A 313 -36.19 -0.79 -13.99
CA LEU A 313 -35.19 0.22 -13.62
C LEU A 313 -35.52 0.89 -12.28
N ARG A 314 -36.79 1.11 -11.99
CA ARG A 314 -37.23 1.65 -10.69
C ARG A 314 -36.94 0.67 -9.54
N GLN A 315 -37.10 -0.63 -9.76
CA GLN A 315 -36.70 -1.64 -8.77
C GLN A 315 -35.19 -1.67 -8.55
N ILE A 316 -34.38 -1.55 -9.62
CA ILE A 316 -32.92 -1.42 -9.51
C ILE A 316 -32.55 -0.20 -8.67
N GLY A 317 -33.18 0.95 -8.90
CA GLY A 317 -32.99 2.15 -8.07
C GLY A 317 -33.31 1.90 -6.60
N LYS A 318 -34.44 1.25 -6.28
CA LYS A 318 -34.83 0.92 -4.90
C LYS A 318 -33.80 0.08 -4.17
N ILE A 319 -33.36 -1.02 -4.77
CA ILE A 319 -32.39 -1.93 -4.14
C ILE A 319 -30.97 -1.35 -4.15
N GLY A 320 -30.68 -0.40 -5.05
CA GLY A 320 -29.36 0.22 -5.20
C GLY A 320 -29.03 1.33 -4.22
N ILE A 321 -30.04 1.98 -3.58
CA ILE A 321 -29.80 3.11 -2.66
C ILE A 321 -28.95 2.69 -1.47
N ALA A 322 -29.34 1.63 -0.76
CA ALA A 322 -28.63 1.16 0.43
C ALA A 322 -27.15 0.81 0.17
N PRO A 323 -26.81 -0.03 -0.84
CA PRO A 323 -25.41 -0.33 -1.13
C PRO A 323 -24.62 0.88 -1.66
N CYS A 324 -25.23 1.78 -2.44
CA CYS A 324 -24.55 3.01 -2.88
C CYS A 324 -24.20 3.93 -1.72
N CYS A 325 -25.07 4.05 -0.71
CA CYS A 325 -24.76 4.81 0.49
C CYS A 325 -23.77 4.06 1.39
N GLY A 326 -23.88 2.74 1.50
CA GLY A 326 -23.00 1.91 2.33
C GLY A 326 -21.54 1.92 1.91
N GLN A 327 -21.26 2.06 0.61
CA GLN A 327 -19.89 2.23 0.10
C GLN A 327 -19.25 3.58 0.46
N ALA A 328 -20.03 4.59 0.84
CA ALA A 328 -19.48 5.86 1.32
C ALA A 328 -18.93 5.77 2.76
N PHE A 329 -19.25 4.70 3.49
CA PHE A 329 -18.90 4.49 4.90
C PHE A 329 -17.84 3.38 5.13
N LEU A 330 -17.35 2.75 4.07
CA LEU A 330 -16.33 1.69 4.08
C LEU A 330 -15.07 2.16 3.38
#